data_AF-A0A316P7W7-F1
#
_entry.id   AF-A0A316P7W7-F1
#
_cell.length_a   1.000
_cell.length_b   1.000
_cell.length_c   1.000
_cell.angle_alpha   90.00
_cell.angle_beta   90.00
_cell.angle_gamma   90.00
#
_symmetry.space_group_name_H-M   'P 1'
#
loop_
_entity.id
_entity.type
_entity.pdbx_description
1 polymer ?
#
loop_
_entity_poly.entity_id
_entity_poly.type
_entity_poly.pdbx_seq_one_letter_code
_entity_poly.pdbx_strand_id
1 'polypeptide(L)'
;MQKLKKYAALTLALMLAASLTVSAATTETISGRNSKTIDVKAKYTGGTTTATVYSVDVTWGEMEFTYSVSGTREWNPATHEYTENASTGWTESGNEVTVVNHSNADVTVDFAYTPAADYSNLTGSFTVSTATLRAGVEGNAAAADKVSTLLTLSGDLANTAAAFTKVGSVTVSLR
;
A
#
# COMPACT_ATOMS: atom_id res chain seq x y z
N MET A 1 -43.71 4.18 -18.29
CA MET A 1 -43.71 3.24 -17.15
C MET A 1 -43.34 1.86 -17.65
N GLN A 2 -42.51 1.16 -16.88
CA GLN A 2 -41.91 -0.17 -17.12
C GLN A 2 -40.89 -0.25 -18.27
N LYS A 3 -39.75 -0.93 -18.13
CA LYS A 3 -39.02 -1.53 -17.00
C LYS A 3 -37.64 -1.95 -17.54
N LEU A 4 -36.76 -2.29 -16.61
CA LEU A 4 -35.63 -3.21 -16.74
C LEU A 4 -34.22 -2.60 -16.93
N LYS A 5 -33.55 -2.54 -15.77
CA LYS A 5 -32.10 -2.42 -15.56
C LYS A 5 -31.37 -3.51 -16.36
N LYS A 6 -30.45 -3.12 -17.23
CA LYS A 6 -29.51 -4.06 -17.86
C LYS A 6 -28.19 -4.00 -17.10
N TYR A 7 -28.12 -4.79 -16.04
CA TYR A 7 -26.84 -5.21 -15.50
C TYR A 7 -26.11 -5.96 -16.61
N ALA A 8 -24.96 -5.45 -17.04
CA ALA A 8 -24.07 -6.16 -17.95
C ALA A 8 -23.52 -7.38 -17.20
N ALA A 9 -24.22 -8.51 -17.31
CA ALA A 9 -23.75 -9.80 -16.86
C ALA A 9 -22.58 -10.22 -17.75
N LEU A 10 -21.36 -10.03 -17.27
CA LEU A 10 -20.16 -10.53 -17.91
C LEU A 10 -20.13 -12.05 -17.71
N THR A 11 -20.58 -12.79 -18.71
CA THR A 11 -20.58 -14.25 -18.75
C THR A 11 -19.15 -14.79 -18.77
N LEU A 12 -18.69 -15.33 -17.65
CA LEU A 12 -17.44 -16.09 -17.56
C LEU A 12 -17.65 -17.46 -18.23
N ALA A 13 -17.24 -17.58 -19.49
CA ALA A 13 -17.27 -18.84 -20.23
C ALA A 13 -16.19 -19.79 -19.70
N LEU A 14 -16.59 -20.72 -18.83
CA LEU A 14 -15.74 -21.80 -18.34
C LEU A 14 -15.51 -22.81 -19.48
N MET A 15 -14.36 -22.72 -20.15
CA MET A 15 -13.92 -23.70 -21.15
C MET A 15 -13.59 -25.04 -20.47
N LEU A 16 -14.59 -25.91 -20.35
CA LEU A 16 -14.40 -27.28 -19.88
C LEU A 16 -14.13 -28.20 -21.08
N ALA A 17 -12.90 -28.16 -21.63
CA ALA A 17 -12.44 -29.15 -22.60
C ALA A 17 -12.05 -30.46 -21.87
N ALA A 18 -13.05 -31.20 -21.39
CA ALA A 18 -12.84 -32.56 -20.89
C ALA A 18 -12.62 -33.50 -22.08
N SER A 19 -11.35 -33.74 -22.44
CA SER A 19 -10.97 -34.81 -23.37
C SER A 19 -11.28 -36.17 -22.74
N LEU A 20 -12.40 -36.78 -23.13
CA LEU A 20 -12.73 -38.17 -22.81
C LEU A 20 -11.70 -39.09 -23.50
N THR A 21 -10.69 -39.54 -22.76
CA THR A 21 -9.80 -40.62 -23.20
C THR A 21 -10.34 -41.95 -22.69
N VAL A 22 -10.93 -42.76 -23.57
CA VAL A 22 -11.30 -44.15 -23.28
C VAL A 22 -10.04 -45.01 -23.26
N SER A 23 -9.74 -45.65 -22.12
CA SER A 23 -8.64 -46.61 -21.99
C SER A 23 -9.16 -48.03 -22.27
N ALA A 24 -8.63 -48.71 -23.29
CA ALA A 24 -8.95 -50.11 -23.57
C ALA A 24 -8.01 -51.05 -22.80
N ALA A 25 -8.56 -52.04 -22.10
CA ALA A 25 -7.77 -53.09 -21.44
C ALA A 25 -7.33 -54.15 -22.45
N THR A 26 -6.07 -54.59 -22.35
CA THR A 26 -5.50 -55.69 -23.16
C THR A 26 -5.14 -56.86 -22.24
N THR A 27 -5.31 -58.09 -22.72
CA THR A 27 -5.00 -59.32 -21.98
C THR A 27 -3.95 -60.11 -22.74
N GLU A 28 -2.85 -60.44 -22.07
CA GLU A 28 -1.72 -61.16 -22.63
C GLU A 28 -1.40 -62.40 -21.78
N THR A 29 -1.15 -63.54 -22.43
CA THR A 29 -0.75 -64.79 -21.75
C THR A 29 0.77 -64.99 -21.83
N ILE A 30 1.40 -65.33 -20.70
CA ILE A 30 2.82 -65.68 -20.60
C ILE A 30 2.96 -67.19 -20.39
N SER A 31 3.81 -67.86 -21.16
CA SER A 31 4.04 -69.31 -21.07
C SER A 31 5.52 -69.64 -20.93
N GLY A 32 5.84 -70.69 -20.16
CA GLY A 32 7.22 -71.08 -19.84
C GLY A 32 7.95 -70.05 -18.95
N ARG A 33 9.28 -70.11 -18.92
CA ARG A 33 10.12 -69.18 -18.13
C ARG A 33 10.50 -67.93 -18.97
N ASN A 34 9.50 -67.22 -19.47
CA ASN A 34 9.64 -66.04 -20.35
C ASN A 34 9.09 -64.76 -19.68
N SER A 35 9.35 -63.58 -20.27
CA SER A 35 8.81 -62.29 -19.83
C SER A 35 8.06 -61.58 -20.96
N LYS A 36 7.07 -60.75 -20.59
CA LYS A 36 6.44 -59.76 -21.47
C LYS A 36 6.46 -58.41 -20.78
N THR A 37 6.56 -57.35 -21.58
CA THR A 37 6.53 -55.96 -21.12
C THR A 37 5.31 -55.27 -21.71
N ILE A 38 4.64 -54.44 -20.93
CA ILE A 38 3.58 -53.54 -21.38
C ILE A 38 3.96 -52.11 -21.02
N ASP A 39 3.66 -51.17 -21.92
CA ASP A 39 3.93 -49.76 -21.68
C ASP A 39 2.97 -49.21 -20.62
N VAL A 40 3.53 -48.63 -19.56
CA VAL A 40 2.76 -47.86 -18.57
C VAL A 40 2.59 -46.44 -19.09
N LYS A 41 1.36 -46.07 -19.43
CA LYS A 41 1.03 -44.74 -19.94
C LYS A 41 0.39 -43.92 -18.82
N ALA A 42 0.98 -42.76 -18.54
CA ALA A 42 0.41 -41.75 -17.65
C ALA A 42 0.08 -40.48 -18.44
N LYS A 43 -1.01 -39.81 -18.06
CA LYS A 43 -1.38 -38.49 -18.58
C LYS A 43 -1.41 -37.51 -17.40
N TYR A 44 -0.59 -36.47 -17.48
CA TYR A 44 -0.69 -35.32 -16.59
C TYR A 44 -1.69 -34.33 -17.18
N THR A 45 -2.66 -33.90 -16.38
CA THR A 45 -3.55 -32.77 -16.69
C THR A 45 -3.37 -31.73 -15.61
N GLY A 46 -2.77 -30.59 -15.97
CA GLY A 46 -2.57 -29.45 -15.08
C GLY A 46 -3.51 -28.29 -15.40
N GLY A 47 -3.77 -27.45 -14.41
CA GLY A 47 -4.59 -26.25 -14.52
C GLY A 47 -4.55 -25.47 -13.22
N THR A 48 -3.41 -24.85 -12.91
CA THR A 48 -3.28 -23.98 -11.73
C THR A 48 -3.41 -22.54 -12.19
N THR A 49 -4.46 -21.85 -11.75
CA THR A 49 -4.58 -20.40 -11.86
C THR A 49 -4.10 -19.76 -10.56
N THR A 50 -3.07 -18.92 -10.63
CA THR A 50 -2.61 -18.15 -9.47
C THR A 50 -3.51 -16.94 -9.30
N ALA A 51 -4.26 -16.86 -8.19
CA ALA A 51 -5.06 -15.70 -7.86
C ALA A 51 -4.17 -14.53 -7.43
N THR A 52 -4.56 -13.29 -7.75
CA THR A 52 -3.92 -12.10 -7.19
C THR A 52 -4.24 -11.98 -5.71
N VAL A 53 -3.21 -11.75 -4.89
CA VAL A 53 -3.29 -11.58 -3.43
C VAL A 53 -2.56 -10.29 -3.07
N TYR A 54 -3.28 -9.39 -2.40
CA TYR A 54 -2.73 -8.15 -1.88
C TYR A 54 -2.36 -8.29 -0.40
N SER A 55 -1.12 -7.92 -0.07
CA SER A 55 -0.58 -7.89 1.30
C SER A 55 0.44 -6.78 1.37
N VAL A 56 0.13 -5.73 2.13
CA VAL A 56 0.98 -4.53 2.24
C VAL A 56 1.12 -4.15 3.70
N ASP A 57 2.36 -3.96 4.13
CA ASP A 57 2.67 -3.49 5.48
C ASP A 57 2.90 -1.98 5.45
N VAL A 58 2.36 -1.28 6.46
CA VAL A 58 2.54 0.16 6.65
C VAL A 58 3.06 0.41 8.05
N THR A 59 4.22 1.04 8.13
CA THR A 59 4.88 1.42 9.39
C THR A 59 4.90 2.94 9.49
N TRP A 60 4.56 3.43 10.68
CA TRP A 60 4.52 4.86 11.01
C TRP A 60 5.56 5.16 12.08
N GLY A 61 6.28 6.27 11.93
CA GLY A 61 6.99 6.88 13.05
C GLY A 61 6.03 7.52 14.06
N GLU A 62 6.58 8.27 15.01
CA GLU A 62 5.82 8.92 16.09
C GLU A 62 4.81 9.96 15.56
N MET A 63 5.10 10.59 14.41
CA MET A 63 4.28 11.65 13.81
C MET A 63 4.06 12.84 14.76
N GLU A 64 5.05 13.15 15.59
CA GLU A 64 5.03 14.28 16.52
C GLU A 64 5.81 15.46 15.94
N PHE A 65 5.21 16.64 16.01
CA PHE A 65 5.78 17.86 15.45
C PHE A 65 5.69 18.98 16.48
N THR A 66 6.81 19.67 16.70
CA THR A 66 6.91 20.80 17.63
C THR A 66 7.06 22.08 16.83
N TYR A 67 6.12 23.01 16.98
CA TYR A 67 6.23 24.36 16.44
C TYR A 67 6.86 25.27 17.49
N SER A 68 8.01 25.85 17.15
CA SER A 68 8.74 26.76 18.04
C SER A 68 8.64 28.18 17.53
N VAL A 69 8.37 29.11 18.45
CA VAL A 69 8.51 30.55 18.23
C VAL A 69 9.58 31.04 19.19
N SER A 70 10.64 31.64 18.66
CA SER A 70 11.73 32.19 19.46
C SER A 70 12.04 33.60 19.02
N GLY A 71 12.29 34.53 19.94
CA GLY A 71 12.50 35.92 19.56
C GLY A 71 12.41 36.89 20.72
N THR A 72 12.55 38.17 20.38
CA THR A 72 12.37 39.28 21.31
C THR A 72 11.28 40.22 20.82
N ARG A 73 10.65 40.92 21.77
CA ARG A 73 9.79 42.07 21.49
C ARG A 73 10.51 43.30 22.00
N GLU A 74 10.71 44.28 21.12
CA GLU A 74 11.35 45.54 21.47
C GLU A 74 10.28 46.62 21.60
N TRP A 75 10.21 47.28 22.75
CA TRP A 75 9.26 48.36 22.99
C TRP A 75 9.77 49.65 22.37
N ASN A 76 8.98 50.25 21.48
CA ASN A 76 9.24 51.58 20.96
C ASN A 76 8.49 52.63 21.81
N PRO A 77 9.18 53.43 22.65
CA PRO A 77 8.52 54.42 23.50
C PRO A 77 7.91 55.59 22.72
N ALA A 78 8.32 55.84 21.47
CA ALA A 78 7.78 56.94 20.67
C ALA A 78 6.41 56.60 20.06
N THR A 79 6.22 55.35 19.64
CA THR A 79 4.96 54.88 19.05
C THR A 79 4.08 54.14 20.06
N HIS A 80 4.65 53.75 21.21
CA HIS A 80 4.03 52.84 22.18
C HIS A 80 3.61 51.49 21.56
N GLU A 81 4.45 50.98 20.66
CA GLU A 81 4.24 49.71 19.97
C GLU A 81 5.42 48.77 20.20
N TYR A 82 5.18 47.47 20.07
CA TYR A 82 6.24 46.46 20.07
C TYR A 82 6.65 46.14 18.63
N THR A 83 7.96 46.12 18.37
CA THR A 83 8.52 45.48 17.18
C THR A 83 8.83 44.03 17.53
N GLU A 84 8.30 43.08 16.76
CA GLU A 84 8.57 41.66 16.96
C GLU A 84 9.76 41.22 16.10
N ASN A 85 10.77 40.66 16.74
CA ASN A 85 11.88 39.96 16.10
C ASN A 85 11.79 38.49 16.50
N ALA A 86 10.91 37.76 15.82
CA ALA A 86 10.68 36.34 16.07
C ALA A 86 11.07 35.48 14.86
N SER A 87 11.68 34.33 15.12
CA SER A 87 11.80 33.21 14.20
C SER A 87 10.81 32.13 14.58
N THR A 88 10.27 31.46 13.57
CA THR A 88 9.34 30.34 13.73
C THR A 88 9.81 29.15 12.91
N GLY A 89 9.43 27.95 13.35
CA GLY A 89 9.79 26.73 12.63
C GLY A 89 9.22 25.46 13.26
N TRP A 90 9.13 24.42 12.44
CA TRP A 90 8.76 23.08 12.86
C TRP A 90 10.01 22.23 13.10
N THR A 91 9.95 21.38 14.12
CA THR A 91 10.87 20.27 14.32
C THR A 91 10.08 18.98 14.52
N GLU A 92 10.47 17.92 13.83
CA GLU A 92 9.81 16.62 13.82
C GLU A 92 10.46 15.58 14.74
N SER A 93 9.64 14.65 15.24
CA SER A 93 10.06 13.37 15.80
C SER A 93 9.31 12.25 15.08
N GLY A 94 10.06 11.34 14.43
CA GLY A 94 9.50 10.20 13.71
C GLY A 94 8.46 10.56 12.64
N ASN A 95 8.79 11.43 11.68
CA ASN A 95 7.90 11.84 10.58
C ASN A 95 7.91 10.92 9.35
N GLU A 96 8.54 9.76 9.44
CA GLU A 96 8.65 8.80 8.34
C GLU A 96 7.46 7.83 8.29
N VAL A 97 6.96 7.59 7.09
CA VAL A 97 6.02 6.50 6.76
C VAL A 97 6.72 5.56 5.81
N THR A 98 6.71 4.26 6.11
CA THR A 98 7.28 3.22 5.24
C THR A 98 6.19 2.24 4.81
N VAL A 99 6.17 1.91 3.53
CA VAL A 99 5.24 0.94 2.94
C VAL A 99 6.03 -0.16 2.25
N VAL A 100 5.68 -1.42 2.53
CA VAL A 100 6.34 -2.61 1.95
C VAL A 100 5.30 -3.48 1.27
N ASN A 101 5.53 -3.84 0.00
CA ASN A 101 4.62 -4.67 -0.78
C ASN A 101 5.02 -6.16 -0.73
N HIS A 102 4.20 -6.97 -0.08
CA HIS A 102 4.29 -8.44 -0.05
C HIS A 102 3.29 -9.12 -1.00
N SER A 103 2.54 -8.35 -1.78
CA SER A 103 1.56 -8.85 -2.76
C SER A 103 2.23 -9.61 -3.90
N ASN A 104 1.48 -10.48 -4.59
CA ASN A 104 1.93 -11.07 -5.86
C ASN A 104 1.55 -10.21 -7.09
N ALA A 105 1.21 -8.95 -6.85
CA ALA A 105 0.93 -7.94 -7.85
C ALA A 105 1.60 -6.61 -7.46
N ASP A 106 1.86 -5.79 -8.47
CA ASP A 106 2.31 -4.42 -8.26
C ASP A 106 1.21 -3.63 -7.52
N VAL A 107 1.62 -2.70 -6.66
CA VAL A 107 0.73 -1.85 -5.88
C VAL A 107 1.18 -0.41 -6.03
N THR A 108 0.26 0.47 -6.44
CA THR A 108 0.52 1.91 -6.40
C THR A 108 0.04 2.46 -5.06
N VAL A 109 0.92 3.21 -4.39
CA VAL A 109 0.70 3.80 -3.07
C VAL A 109 0.64 5.31 -3.20
N ASP A 110 -0.30 5.95 -2.53
CA ASP A 110 -0.41 7.41 -2.44
C ASP A 110 -0.46 7.87 -0.98
N PHE A 111 0.24 8.97 -0.70
CA PHE A 111 0.33 9.60 0.61
C PHE A 111 -0.39 10.94 0.59
N ALA A 112 -1.29 11.14 1.55
CA ALA A 112 -2.03 12.39 1.70
C ALA A 112 -2.07 12.85 3.16
N TYR A 113 -1.99 14.15 3.38
CA TYR A 113 -2.20 14.77 4.68
C TYR A 113 -3.48 15.60 4.63
N THR A 114 -4.31 15.44 5.66
CA THR A 114 -5.53 16.25 5.85
C THR A 114 -5.45 16.96 7.20
N PRO A 115 -5.49 18.31 7.23
CA PRO A 115 -5.53 19.03 8.50
C PRO A 115 -6.86 18.77 9.22
N ALA A 116 -6.83 18.82 10.55
CA ALA A 116 -8.03 18.85 11.36
C ALA A 116 -8.76 20.20 11.18
N ALA A 117 -10.07 20.23 11.44
CA ALA A 117 -10.93 21.38 11.13
C ALA A 117 -10.41 22.70 11.74
N ASP A 118 -9.98 22.66 12.99
CA ASP A 118 -9.47 23.82 13.73
C ASP A 118 -8.04 24.24 13.32
N TYR A 119 -7.40 23.44 12.46
CA TYR A 119 -6.01 23.63 12.00
C TYR A 119 -5.92 23.67 10.47
N SER A 120 -6.97 24.16 9.81
CA SER A 120 -7.09 24.22 8.34
C SER A 120 -6.00 25.07 7.65
N ASN A 121 -5.30 25.92 8.40
CA ASN A 121 -4.14 26.68 7.92
C ASN A 121 -2.86 25.82 7.80
N LEU A 122 -2.83 24.63 8.42
CA LEU A 122 -1.69 23.74 8.34
C LEU A 122 -1.74 22.89 7.08
N THR A 123 -0.61 22.78 6.41
CA THR A 123 -0.42 21.93 5.24
C THR A 123 0.67 20.90 5.50
N GLY A 124 0.54 19.73 4.87
CA GLY A 124 1.54 18.67 4.93
C GLY A 124 2.03 18.32 3.52
N SER A 125 3.34 18.17 3.36
CA SER A 125 3.96 17.71 2.12
C SER A 125 4.79 16.44 2.38
N PHE A 126 4.89 15.60 1.37
CA PHE A 126 5.62 14.35 1.41
C PHE A 126 6.83 14.43 0.48
N THR A 127 7.98 13.88 0.91
CA THR A 127 9.14 13.73 0.01
C THR A 127 8.83 12.82 -1.18
N VAL A 128 7.94 11.84 -1.00
CA VAL A 128 7.35 11.02 -2.05
C VAL A 128 5.83 10.99 -1.86
N SER A 129 5.07 11.61 -2.77
CA SER A 129 3.60 11.64 -2.70
C SER A 129 2.94 10.39 -3.29
N THR A 130 3.60 9.71 -4.23
CA THR A 130 3.13 8.47 -4.85
C THR A 130 4.30 7.60 -5.31
N ALA A 131 4.14 6.29 -5.22
CA ALA A 131 5.10 5.32 -5.73
C ALA A 131 4.41 4.02 -6.16
N THR A 132 4.94 3.32 -7.15
CA THR A 132 4.50 1.95 -7.49
C THR A 132 5.54 0.97 -6.98
N LEU A 133 5.11 0.07 -6.10
CA LEU A 133 5.92 -1.00 -5.54
C LEU A 133 5.68 -2.28 -6.31
N ARG A 134 6.75 -2.94 -6.71
CA ARG A 134 6.67 -4.19 -7.49
C ARG A 134 6.11 -5.34 -6.67
N ALA A 135 5.50 -6.30 -7.36
CA ALA A 135 5.11 -7.57 -6.80
C ALA A 135 6.31 -8.28 -6.13
N GLY A 136 6.01 -9.02 -5.06
CA GLY A 136 6.97 -9.90 -4.41
C GLY A 136 7.48 -11.00 -5.35
N VAL A 137 8.74 -11.37 -5.16
CA VAL A 137 9.37 -12.47 -5.89
C VAL A 137 9.15 -13.77 -5.14
N GLU A 138 8.68 -14.81 -5.85
CA GLU A 138 8.42 -16.13 -5.26
C GLU A 138 9.65 -16.67 -4.53
N GLY A 139 9.45 -17.16 -3.31
CA GLY A 139 10.53 -17.70 -2.46
C GLY A 139 11.49 -16.65 -1.89
N ASN A 140 11.26 -15.36 -2.11
CA ASN A 140 12.16 -14.28 -1.67
C ASN A 140 11.42 -13.14 -0.96
N ALA A 141 10.86 -13.44 0.22
CA ALA A 141 10.12 -12.46 1.02
C ALA A 141 10.97 -11.25 1.47
N ALA A 142 12.29 -11.44 1.64
CA ALA A 142 13.19 -10.38 2.09
C ALA A 142 13.46 -9.29 1.03
N ALA A 143 13.21 -9.61 -0.25
CA ALA A 143 13.38 -8.68 -1.37
C ALA A 143 12.11 -7.89 -1.70
N ALA A 144 11.12 -7.86 -0.80
CA ALA A 144 9.90 -7.10 -0.97
C ALA A 144 10.21 -5.62 -1.23
N ASP A 145 9.56 -5.07 -2.27
CA ASP A 145 9.76 -3.68 -2.67
C ASP A 145 9.15 -2.72 -1.65
N LYS A 146 9.77 -1.55 -1.48
CA LYS A 146 9.39 -0.59 -0.44
C LYS A 146 9.57 0.85 -0.86
N VAL A 147 8.77 1.72 -0.25
CA VAL A 147 8.94 3.17 -0.31
C VAL A 147 8.88 3.74 1.11
N SER A 148 9.73 4.72 1.37
CA SER A 148 9.67 5.54 2.57
C SER A 148 9.48 7.01 2.18
N THR A 149 8.65 7.73 2.93
CA THR A 149 8.43 9.15 2.74
C THR A 149 8.43 9.89 4.07
N LEU A 150 8.95 11.11 4.08
CA LEU A 150 8.92 12.00 5.23
C LEU A 150 7.78 13.01 5.06
N LEU A 151 7.03 13.25 6.13
CA LEU A 151 6.05 14.33 6.21
C LEU A 151 6.71 15.61 6.73
N THR A 152 6.53 16.72 6.01
CA THR A 152 6.88 18.06 6.48
C THR A 152 5.61 18.87 6.68
N LEU A 153 5.46 19.50 7.85
CA LEU A 153 4.38 20.43 8.12
C LEU A 153 4.77 21.87 7.78
N SER A 154 3.78 22.68 7.41
CA SER A 154 3.92 24.11 7.16
C SER A 154 2.67 24.85 7.62
N GLY A 155 2.83 26.16 7.84
CA GLY A 155 1.85 26.99 8.53
C GLY A 155 2.21 27.20 10.00
N ASP A 156 1.46 28.08 10.66
CA ASP A 156 1.72 28.48 12.04
C ASP A 156 0.78 27.77 13.01
N LEU A 157 1.32 27.30 14.14
CA LEU A 157 0.51 26.73 15.22
C LEU A 157 0.24 27.79 16.27
N ALA A 158 -1.04 28.00 16.62
CA ALA A 158 -1.42 28.91 17.68
C ALA A 158 -0.80 28.48 19.03
N ASN A 159 -0.39 29.47 19.84
CA ASN A 159 0.29 29.27 21.12
C ASN A 159 -0.58 28.63 22.23
N THR A 160 -1.79 28.20 21.91
CA THR A 160 -2.75 27.61 22.84
C THR A 160 -2.52 26.11 23.05
N ALA A 161 -1.72 25.46 22.20
CA ALA A 161 -1.40 24.04 22.31
C ALA A 161 -0.12 23.81 23.13
N ALA A 162 -0.27 23.55 24.44
CA ALA A 162 0.86 23.27 25.34
C ALA A 162 1.25 21.77 25.41
N ALA A 163 0.43 20.89 24.83
CA ALA A 163 0.66 19.45 24.74
C ALA A 163 0.45 18.96 23.30
N PHE A 164 1.02 17.79 22.96
CA PHE A 164 0.79 17.17 21.65
C PHE A 164 -0.71 16.99 21.41
N THR A 165 -1.20 17.67 20.38
CA THR A 165 -2.61 17.74 20.02
C THR A 165 -2.75 17.27 18.58
N LYS A 166 -3.84 16.57 18.27
CA LYS A 166 -4.12 16.12 16.91
C LYS A 166 -4.39 17.34 16.01
N VAL A 167 -3.46 17.65 15.12
CA VAL A 167 -3.58 18.74 14.13
C VAL A 167 -3.95 18.28 12.72
N GLY A 168 -3.90 16.98 12.46
CA GLY A 168 -4.23 16.41 11.16
C GLY A 168 -4.19 14.89 11.14
N SER A 169 -4.19 14.30 9.94
CA SER A 169 -4.09 12.86 9.73
C SER A 169 -3.41 12.55 8.41
N VAL A 170 -2.53 11.54 8.42
CA VAL A 170 -1.95 10.97 7.19
C VAL A 170 -2.83 9.82 6.72
N THR A 171 -3.04 9.73 5.41
CA THR A 171 -3.75 8.62 4.75
C THR A 171 -2.81 7.98 3.74
N VAL A 172 -2.69 6.65 3.80
CA VAL A 172 -2.04 5.81 2.79
C VAL A 172 -3.12 5.08 2.01
N SER A 173 -3.15 5.28 0.70
CA SER A 173 -4.11 4.62 -0.21
C SER A 173 -3.39 3.67 -1.16
N LEU A 174 -3.99 2.50 -1.41
CA LEU A 174 -3.49 1.52 -2.37
C LEU A 174 -4.40 1.54 -3.62
N ARG A 175 -3.80 1.50 -4.81
CA ARG A 175 -4.48 1.53 -6.11
C ARG A 175 -4.00 0.39 -7.01
#